data_AF-A0A165P9D9-F1
#
_entry.id   AF-A0A165P9D9-F1
#
_cell.length_a   1.000
_cell.length_b   1.000
_cell.length_c   1.000
_cell.angle_alpha   90.00
_cell.angle_beta   90.00
_cell.angle_gamma   90.00
#
_symmetry.space_group_name_H-M   'P 1'
#
loop_
_entity.id
_entity.type
_entity.pdbx_description
1 polymer ?
#
loop_
_entity_poly.entity_id
_entity_poly.type
_entity_poly.pdbx_seq_one_letter_code
_entity_poly.pdbx_strand_id
1 'polypeptide(L)'
;MADISGLLAHLPTDLENELAETALRVLRAAQQRSCATTDTNALGSLVLSMLDCVKSALLPDLRAHNAAQIARAGLPEELWCMIWGHLSMEDRVRVTHVCSAWRQLAVGTPRLWCSLDFFSSRHDGDCDCGRCRFLHDEDAVCDRCDDDLLVGRSNIVLVTALLPRSQQLPLHLHVDTPHYETDEEVLHEIAVTLLAHAHRLEVISIYSQDEQTVLRLLNGLGPTLPALRVLDCNIAHFASLVKAMPAMLPCLQTVALRDGYGYVDSEDYADAPSFPSVHTLHIRLSNQNDLESYLNTFPSVQHLHVTVARAAMRTAPAIPLSGRTNARSISSVHVYDVSPSYEDAVLAFFHDVNLHTLVIVYDPDPSPEDSSERPSPCRGLDVFVDLSCPTILHCSAKGAHDAVLSAEDNGKRREVRIPSSTVGFLWKSLSTTHLSTVRIDASLCPALFCSGAPEFPALRLFEIAFQGSDEFLGVLGKDIIRRMSSMSTPSLDTLRILNLGPSFARIDASYIALFTNLFCGGRVIRTLSLRRILVICDAEELSSIANTVEYGVQGGFPG
;
A
#
# COMPACT_ATOMS: atom_id res chain seq x y z
N MET A 1 -4.95 -19.77 -12.57
CA MET A 1 -3.91 -20.75 -12.22
C MET A 1 -4.10 -21.97 -13.09
N ALA A 2 -3.23 -22.17 -14.08
CA ALA A 2 -3.28 -23.37 -14.93
C ALA A 2 -2.86 -24.58 -14.08
N ASP A 3 -3.51 -25.72 -14.30
CA ASP A 3 -3.25 -26.97 -13.61
C ASP A 3 -1.89 -27.53 -14.06
N ILE A 4 -0.81 -27.16 -13.35
CA ILE A 4 0.57 -27.60 -13.63
C ILE A 4 0.79 -29.08 -13.21
N SER A 5 -0.21 -29.70 -12.59
CA SER A 5 -0.16 -31.09 -12.12
C SER A 5 0.13 -32.12 -13.23
N GLY A 6 -0.10 -31.76 -14.50
CA GLY A 6 0.09 -32.64 -15.67
C GLY A 6 1.53 -32.78 -16.20
N LEU A 7 2.53 -32.12 -15.62
CA LEU A 7 3.93 -32.16 -16.10
C LEU A 7 4.94 -32.69 -15.07
N LEU A 8 4.48 -33.38 -14.02
CA LEU A 8 5.37 -34.12 -13.15
C LEU A 8 5.85 -35.37 -13.89
N ALA A 9 7.11 -35.35 -14.33
CA ALA A 9 7.78 -36.54 -14.83
C ALA A 9 7.83 -37.57 -13.69
N HIS A 10 6.99 -38.60 -13.77
CA HIS A 10 7.03 -39.72 -12.83
C HIS A 10 8.34 -40.48 -13.02
N LEU A 11 8.92 -40.93 -11.90
CA LEU A 11 9.99 -41.91 -11.94
C LEU A 11 9.49 -43.15 -12.71
N PRO A 12 10.29 -43.72 -13.61
CA PRO A 12 10.01 -45.04 -14.16
C PRO A 12 9.70 -46.03 -13.02
N THR A 13 8.65 -46.82 -13.18
CA THR A 13 8.10 -47.67 -12.11
C THR A 13 9.14 -48.64 -11.54
N ASP A 14 10.09 -49.09 -12.36
CA ASP A 14 11.23 -49.91 -11.94
C ASP A 14 12.17 -49.18 -10.97
N LEU A 15 12.54 -47.93 -11.27
CA LEU A 15 13.38 -47.10 -10.39
C LEU A 15 12.65 -46.67 -9.12
N GLU A 16 11.36 -46.41 -9.20
CA GLU A 16 10.52 -46.13 -8.03
C GLU A 16 10.51 -47.34 -7.08
N ASN A 17 10.30 -48.54 -7.62
CA ASN A 17 10.33 -49.78 -6.84
C ASN A 17 11.71 -50.04 -6.21
N GLU A 18 12.80 -49.84 -6.96
CA GLU A 18 14.16 -50.00 -6.45
C GLU A 18 14.48 -49.01 -5.32
N LEU A 19 14.08 -47.74 -5.48
CA LEU A 19 14.25 -46.72 -4.44
C LEU A 19 13.42 -47.06 -3.19
N ALA A 20 12.16 -47.48 -3.37
CA ALA A 20 11.29 -47.88 -2.28
C ALA A 20 11.84 -49.10 -1.52
N GLU A 21 12.32 -50.14 -2.23
CA GLU A 21 12.96 -51.31 -1.62
C GLU A 21 14.23 -50.94 -0.86
N THR A 22 15.06 -50.06 -1.42
CA THR A 22 16.30 -49.59 -0.79
C THR A 22 16.00 -48.77 0.46
N ALA A 23 15.03 -47.85 0.39
CA ALA A 23 14.59 -47.07 1.54
C ALA A 23 14.06 -47.98 2.66
N LEU A 24 13.19 -48.94 2.34
CA LEU A 24 12.69 -49.91 3.32
C LEU A 24 13.81 -50.73 3.96
N ARG A 25 14.81 -51.14 3.16
CA ARG A 25 15.98 -51.89 3.66
C ARG A 25 16.80 -51.06 4.64
N VAL A 26 17.09 -49.79 4.30
CA VAL A 26 17.82 -48.86 5.17
C VAL A 26 17.05 -48.57 6.44
N LEU A 27 15.74 -48.34 6.34
CA LEU A 27 14.86 -48.09 7.50
C LEU A 27 14.88 -49.28 8.47
N ARG A 28 14.69 -50.50 7.97
CA ARG A 28 14.72 -51.72 8.79
C ARG A 28 16.08 -51.94 9.44
N ALA A 29 17.16 -51.72 8.70
CA ALA A 29 18.52 -51.84 9.24
C ALA A 29 18.80 -50.80 10.33
N ALA A 30 18.32 -49.56 10.16
CA ALA A 30 18.45 -48.52 11.17
C ALA A 30 17.59 -48.80 12.41
N GLN A 31 16.35 -49.28 12.23
CA GLN A 31 15.48 -49.74 13.34
C GLN A 31 16.12 -50.86 14.15
N GLN A 32 16.72 -51.85 13.48
CA GLN A 32 17.42 -52.96 14.14
C GLN A 32 18.63 -52.48 14.96
N ARG A 33 19.29 -51.40 14.52
CA ARG A 33 20.47 -50.83 15.19
C ARG A 33 20.13 -49.85 16.30
N SER A 34 19.00 -49.14 16.21
CA SER A 34 18.60 -48.14 17.21
C SER A 34 17.93 -48.74 18.44
N CYS A 35 17.59 -50.04 18.44
CA CYS A 35 16.78 -50.71 19.47
C CYS A 35 15.42 -50.02 19.75
N ALA A 36 15.02 -49.02 18.95
CA ALA A 36 13.82 -48.21 19.12
C ALA A 36 12.65 -48.87 18.37
N THR A 37 12.13 -49.98 18.89
CA THR A 37 11.17 -50.79 18.13
C THR A 37 9.70 -50.37 18.28
N THR A 38 9.37 -49.45 19.19
CA THR A 38 7.96 -49.05 19.42
C THR A 38 7.71 -47.55 19.59
N ASP A 39 8.75 -46.71 19.69
CA ASP A 39 8.55 -45.26 19.83
C ASP A 39 8.24 -44.62 18.47
N THR A 40 7.03 -44.07 18.33
CA THR A 40 6.57 -43.36 17.12
C THR A 40 7.41 -42.13 16.83
N ASN A 41 7.95 -41.45 17.84
CA ASN A 41 8.78 -40.26 17.68
C ASN A 41 10.16 -40.61 17.14
N ALA A 42 10.75 -41.70 17.62
CA ALA A 42 12.00 -42.24 17.10
C ALA A 42 11.87 -42.66 15.62
N LEU A 43 10.75 -43.32 15.25
CA LEU A 43 10.49 -43.68 13.86
C LEU A 43 10.34 -42.45 12.96
N GLY A 44 9.60 -41.43 13.41
CA GLY A 44 9.46 -40.16 12.69
C GLY A 44 10.80 -39.47 12.45
N SER A 45 11.64 -39.39 13.50
CA SER A 45 12.98 -38.82 13.41
C SER A 45 13.89 -39.57 12.42
N LEU A 46 13.76 -40.90 12.36
CA LEU A 46 14.52 -41.73 11.43
C LEU A 46 14.09 -41.52 9.97
N VAL A 47 12.78 -41.43 9.72
CA VAL A 47 12.24 -41.12 8.39
C VAL A 47 12.71 -39.74 7.91
N LEU A 48 12.66 -38.72 8.79
CA LEU A 48 13.18 -37.38 8.48
C LEU A 48 14.68 -37.42 8.13
N SER A 49 15.48 -38.15 8.93
CA SER A 49 16.90 -38.32 8.67
C SER A 49 17.18 -38.99 7.32
N MET A 50 16.40 -40.01 6.95
CA MET A 50 16.52 -40.66 5.64
C MET A 50 16.17 -39.72 4.48
N LEU A 51 15.09 -38.95 4.61
CA LEU A 51 14.72 -37.94 3.61
C LEU A 51 15.84 -36.91 3.45
N ASP A 52 16.46 -36.47 4.53
CA ASP A 52 17.58 -35.54 4.50
C ASP A 52 18.83 -36.16 3.86
N CYS A 53 19.11 -37.44 4.08
CA CYS A 53 20.16 -38.16 3.37
C CYS A 53 19.91 -38.21 1.85
N VAL A 54 18.69 -38.54 1.42
CA VAL A 54 18.32 -38.57 -0.01
C VAL A 54 18.44 -37.17 -0.63
N LYS A 55 17.89 -36.15 0.02
CA LYS A 55 18.04 -34.75 -0.42
C LYS A 55 19.51 -34.36 -0.54
N SER A 56 20.32 -34.70 0.45
CA SER A 56 21.76 -34.39 0.46
C SER A 56 22.51 -35.10 -0.66
N ALA A 57 22.14 -36.35 -0.97
CA ALA A 57 22.73 -37.12 -2.06
C ALA A 57 22.39 -36.54 -3.45
N LEU A 58 21.16 -36.05 -3.63
CA LEU A 58 20.70 -35.44 -4.90
C LEU A 58 21.16 -33.99 -5.09
N LEU A 59 21.56 -33.32 -4.00
CA LEU A 59 21.87 -31.89 -4.01
C LEU A 59 22.96 -31.48 -5.02
N PRO A 60 24.06 -32.22 -5.22
CA PRO A 60 25.07 -31.88 -6.23
C PRO A 60 24.51 -31.88 -7.66
N ASP A 61 23.72 -32.90 -8.02
CA ASP A 61 23.13 -33.02 -9.36
C ASP A 61 22.07 -31.94 -9.62
N LEU A 62 21.23 -31.67 -8.62
CA LEU A 62 20.27 -30.57 -8.68
C LEU A 62 20.97 -29.21 -8.85
N ARG A 63 22.07 -28.99 -8.14
CA ARG A 63 22.89 -27.77 -8.28
C ARG A 63 23.53 -27.67 -9.66
N ALA A 64 24.05 -28.77 -10.19
CA ALA A 64 24.62 -28.81 -11.55
C ALA A 64 23.55 -28.56 -12.62
N HIS A 65 22.36 -29.16 -12.46
CA HIS A 65 21.21 -28.90 -13.32
C HIS A 65 20.81 -27.42 -13.29
N ASN A 66 20.64 -26.84 -12.11
CA ASN A 66 20.28 -25.43 -11.95
C ASN A 66 21.34 -24.50 -12.54
N ALA A 67 22.63 -24.81 -12.38
CA ALA A 67 23.72 -24.07 -13.01
C ALA A 67 23.66 -24.13 -14.55
N ALA A 68 23.29 -25.28 -15.13
CA ALA A 68 23.07 -25.39 -16.57
C ALA A 68 21.82 -24.60 -17.03
N GLN A 69 20.76 -24.56 -16.21
CA GLN A 69 19.54 -23.81 -16.55
C GLN A 69 19.77 -22.29 -16.59
N ILE A 70 20.52 -21.72 -15.64
CA ILE A 70 20.84 -20.29 -15.68
C ILE A 70 21.66 -19.93 -16.94
N ALA A 71 22.62 -20.78 -17.32
CA ALA A 71 23.39 -20.59 -18.54
C ALA A 71 22.50 -20.65 -19.80
N ARG A 72 21.51 -21.55 -19.83
CA ARG A 72 20.55 -21.67 -20.93
C ARG A 72 19.56 -20.51 -21.00
N ALA A 73 19.17 -19.96 -19.85
CA ALA A 73 18.27 -18.81 -19.80
C ALA A 73 18.87 -17.58 -20.50
N GLY A 74 20.20 -17.48 -20.56
CA GLY A 74 20.90 -16.42 -21.30
C GLY A 74 20.65 -15.02 -20.76
N LEU A 75 20.13 -14.90 -19.54
CA LEU A 75 19.89 -13.61 -18.89
C LEU A 75 21.19 -13.05 -18.34
N PRO A 76 21.49 -11.75 -18.55
CA PRO A 76 22.57 -11.06 -17.88
C PRO A 76 22.48 -11.17 -16.35
N GLU A 77 23.63 -11.19 -15.69
CA GLU A 77 23.74 -11.30 -14.23
C GLU A 77 23.00 -10.17 -13.51
N GLU A 78 22.99 -8.96 -14.07
CA GLU A 78 22.30 -7.80 -13.52
C GLU A 78 20.79 -8.01 -13.45
N LEU A 79 20.20 -8.68 -14.45
CA LEU A 79 18.77 -8.98 -14.46
C LEU A 79 18.42 -10.02 -13.39
N TRP A 80 19.29 -11.01 -13.16
CA TRP A 80 19.11 -11.93 -12.04
C TRP A 80 19.15 -11.20 -10.70
N CYS A 81 20.12 -10.31 -10.51
CA CYS A 81 20.19 -9.49 -9.30
C CYS A 81 18.96 -8.57 -9.14
N MET A 82 18.42 -8.00 -10.22
CA MET A 82 17.17 -7.23 -10.16
C MET A 82 15.99 -8.12 -9.73
N ILE A 83 15.85 -9.32 -10.31
CA ILE A 83 14.82 -10.29 -9.94
C ILE A 83 14.95 -10.67 -8.45
N TRP A 84 16.16 -11.00 -8.00
CA TRP A 84 16.41 -11.38 -6.61
C TRP A 84 16.26 -10.20 -5.64
N GLY A 85 16.42 -8.96 -6.11
CA GLY A 85 16.16 -7.75 -5.33
C GLY A 85 14.68 -7.57 -4.95
N HIS A 86 13.76 -8.27 -5.62
CA HIS A 86 12.34 -8.31 -5.26
C HIS A 86 12.00 -9.43 -4.26
N LEU A 87 12.96 -10.27 -3.88
CA LEU A 87 12.76 -11.36 -2.93
C LEU A 87 12.96 -10.88 -1.48
N SER A 88 12.26 -11.52 -0.54
CA SER A 88 12.50 -11.36 0.90
C SER A 88 13.95 -11.65 1.26
N MET A 89 14.44 -11.14 2.39
CA MET A 89 15.80 -11.44 2.86
C MET A 89 16.05 -12.95 2.98
N GLU A 90 15.08 -13.72 3.47
CA GLU A 90 15.18 -15.18 3.59
C GLU A 90 15.28 -15.86 2.22
N ASP A 91 14.45 -15.46 1.27
CA ASP A 91 14.46 -16.05 -0.08
C ASP A 91 15.74 -15.70 -0.85
N ARG A 92 16.31 -14.50 -0.63
CA ARG A 92 17.66 -14.14 -1.12
C ARG A 92 18.73 -15.07 -0.57
N VAL A 93 18.63 -15.48 0.71
CA VAL A 93 19.52 -16.51 1.27
C VAL A 93 19.30 -17.84 0.56
N ARG A 94 18.05 -18.27 0.37
CA ARG A 94 17.73 -19.53 -0.35
C ARG A 94 18.29 -19.56 -1.77
N VAL A 95 18.24 -18.44 -2.50
CA VAL A 95 18.89 -18.27 -3.82
C VAL A 95 20.36 -18.66 -3.78
N THR A 96 21.08 -18.33 -2.70
CA THR A 96 22.50 -18.69 -2.55
C THR A 96 22.76 -20.19 -2.39
N HIS A 97 21.72 -21.00 -2.18
CA HIS A 97 21.84 -22.46 -2.03
C HIS A 97 21.45 -23.24 -3.30
N VAL A 98 20.91 -22.56 -4.33
CA VAL A 98 20.40 -23.17 -5.57
C VAL A 98 21.50 -23.80 -6.42
N CYS A 99 22.61 -23.08 -6.65
CA CYS A 99 23.83 -23.58 -7.28
C CYS A 99 25.03 -22.67 -6.94
N SER A 100 26.25 -23.11 -7.27
CA SER A 100 27.47 -22.33 -6.98
C SER A 100 27.52 -20.99 -7.72
N ALA A 101 27.03 -20.94 -8.97
CA ALA A 101 26.98 -19.71 -9.76
C ALA A 101 26.04 -18.68 -9.12
N TRP A 102 24.84 -19.09 -8.70
CA TRP A 102 23.89 -18.21 -7.99
C TRP A 102 24.46 -17.71 -6.68
N ARG A 103 25.15 -18.58 -5.93
CA ARG A 103 25.83 -18.19 -4.69
C ARG A 103 26.88 -17.12 -4.93
N GLN A 104 27.77 -17.34 -5.90
CA GLN A 104 28.85 -16.40 -6.21
C GLN A 104 28.27 -15.05 -6.64
N LEU A 105 27.28 -15.05 -7.53
CA LEU A 105 26.64 -13.82 -8.01
C LEU A 105 25.92 -13.08 -6.87
N ALA A 106 25.10 -13.78 -6.08
CA ALA A 106 24.33 -13.17 -5.01
C ALA A 106 25.22 -12.63 -3.89
N VAL A 107 26.19 -13.42 -3.42
CA VAL A 107 27.14 -13.00 -2.38
C VAL A 107 28.06 -11.88 -2.88
N GLY A 108 28.45 -11.94 -4.15
CA GLY A 108 29.30 -10.94 -4.81
C GLY A 108 28.60 -9.63 -5.15
N THR A 109 27.28 -9.52 -4.93
CA THR A 109 26.48 -8.32 -5.23
C THR A 109 26.00 -7.64 -3.95
N PRO A 110 26.70 -6.61 -3.44
CA PRO A 110 26.39 -5.98 -2.15
C PRO A 110 24.99 -5.38 -2.06
N ARG A 111 24.46 -4.87 -3.19
CA ARG A 111 23.12 -4.26 -3.26
C ARG A 111 21.99 -5.21 -2.84
N LEU A 112 22.17 -6.52 -3.02
CA LEU A 112 21.21 -7.52 -2.59
C LEU A 112 21.13 -7.65 -1.07
N TRP A 113 22.01 -7.01 -0.31
CA TRP A 113 22.10 -7.12 1.14
C TRP A 113 21.94 -5.77 1.85
N CYS A 114 21.48 -4.75 1.12
CA CYS A 114 21.22 -3.40 1.66
C CYS A 114 19.90 -3.32 2.45
N SER A 115 18.91 -4.15 2.10
CA SER A 115 17.63 -4.24 2.81
C SER A 115 17.64 -5.44 3.75
N LEU A 116 17.53 -5.15 5.05
CA LEU A 116 17.58 -6.09 6.16
C LEU A 116 16.21 -6.15 6.83
N ASP A 117 15.66 -7.37 6.92
CA ASP A 117 14.36 -7.63 7.56
C ASP A 117 14.63 -8.29 8.91
N PHE A 118 14.66 -7.50 9.99
CA PHE A 118 14.76 -8.02 11.35
C PHE A 118 13.36 -8.36 11.88
N PHE A 119 13.21 -9.58 12.36
CA PHE A 119 11.97 -10.05 12.96
C PHE A 119 12.27 -10.66 14.33
N SER A 120 11.50 -10.24 15.34
CA SER A 120 11.50 -10.89 16.65
C SER A 120 10.08 -11.06 17.16
N SER A 121 9.72 -12.30 17.38
CA SER A 121 8.55 -12.71 18.18
C SER A 121 8.99 -13.24 19.53
N ARG A 122 10.26 -13.03 19.93
CA ARG A 122 10.77 -13.49 21.23
C ARG A 122 10.24 -12.59 22.33
N HIS A 123 9.67 -13.20 23.36
CA HIS A 123 9.06 -12.48 24.47
C HIS A 123 10.13 -12.12 25.51
N ASP A 124 9.92 -11.01 26.22
CA ASP A 124 10.74 -10.65 27.37
C ASP A 124 10.56 -11.64 28.53
N GLY A 125 11.55 -11.71 29.43
CA GLY A 125 11.54 -12.64 30.58
C GLY A 125 10.39 -12.37 31.56
N ASP A 126 9.93 -11.13 31.63
CA ASP A 126 8.82 -10.69 32.47
C ASP A 126 7.45 -10.77 31.76
N CYS A 127 7.37 -11.49 30.62
CA CYS A 127 6.16 -11.50 29.81
C CYS A 127 5.01 -12.26 30.46
N ASP A 128 3.86 -11.60 30.58
CA ASP A 128 2.71 -12.08 31.34
C ASP A 128 1.64 -12.79 30.46
N CYS A 129 1.98 -13.08 29.21
CA CYS A 129 1.05 -13.72 28.28
C CYS A 129 0.76 -15.18 28.66
N GLY A 130 -0.39 -15.71 28.22
CA GLY A 130 -0.79 -17.08 28.56
C GLY A 130 0.19 -18.18 28.13
N ARG A 131 1.00 -17.94 27.08
CA ARG A 131 2.05 -18.87 26.66
C ARG A 131 3.26 -18.85 27.59
N CYS A 132 3.73 -17.67 27.99
CA CYS A 132 4.84 -17.53 28.94
C CYS A 132 4.42 -18.08 30.30
N ARG A 133 3.24 -17.71 30.81
CA ARG A 133 2.70 -18.25 32.06
C ARG A 133 2.64 -19.78 32.06
N PHE A 134 2.17 -20.38 30.97
CA PHE A 134 2.15 -21.84 30.85
C PHE A 134 3.56 -22.47 30.95
N LEU A 135 4.58 -21.86 30.37
CA LEU A 135 5.95 -22.38 30.47
C LEU A 135 6.58 -22.14 31.84
N HIS A 136 6.28 -21.00 32.48
CA HIS A 136 6.75 -20.68 33.83
C HIS A 136 6.09 -21.58 34.89
N ASP A 137 4.79 -21.87 34.77
CA ASP A 137 4.07 -22.68 35.76
C ASP A 137 4.50 -24.17 35.74
N GLU A 138 4.99 -24.65 34.60
CA GLU A 138 5.38 -26.05 34.39
C GLU A 138 6.90 -26.28 34.56
N ASP A 139 7.68 -25.27 34.98
CA ASP A 139 9.15 -25.29 35.03
C ASP A 139 9.73 -25.89 33.73
N ALA A 140 9.18 -25.48 32.58
CA ALA A 140 9.42 -26.15 31.31
C ALA A 140 10.82 -25.83 30.77
N VAL A 141 11.78 -26.70 31.07
CA VAL A 141 13.15 -26.66 30.53
C VAL A 141 13.28 -27.50 29.26
N CYS A 142 14.24 -27.13 28.41
CA CYS A 142 14.59 -27.95 27.27
C CYS A 142 15.33 -29.21 27.71
N ASP A 143 14.73 -30.40 27.55
CA ASP A 143 15.32 -31.71 27.89
C ASP A 143 16.76 -31.94 27.36
N ARG A 144 17.17 -31.21 26.32
CA ARG A 144 18.49 -31.38 25.68
C ARG A 144 19.60 -30.51 26.26
N CYS A 145 19.28 -29.28 26.67
CA CYS A 145 20.29 -28.31 27.11
C CYS A 145 20.07 -27.80 28.53
N ASP A 146 18.96 -28.16 29.17
CA ASP A 146 18.59 -27.68 30.52
C ASP A 146 18.39 -26.14 30.57
N ASP A 147 18.24 -25.50 29.40
CA ASP A 147 17.95 -24.08 29.30
C ASP A 147 16.43 -23.84 29.32
N ASP A 148 16.04 -22.69 29.83
CA ASP A 148 14.64 -22.22 29.81
C ASP A 148 14.10 -22.15 28.38
N LEU A 149 12.89 -22.67 28.17
CA LEU A 149 12.23 -22.60 26.88
C LEU A 149 11.77 -21.16 26.61
N LEU A 150 12.53 -20.44 25.79
CA LEU A 150 12.15 -19.11 25.34
C LEU A 150 10.95 -19.16 24.39
N VAL A 151 9.93 -18.35 24.66
CA VAL A 151 8.78 -18.20 23.77
C VAL A 151 9.17 -17.34 22.57
N GLY A 152 8.93 -17.86 21.37
CA GLY A 152 9.07 -17.11 20.12
C GLY A 152 10.40 -17.35 19.40
N ARG A 153 10.69 -16.50 18.42
CA ARG A 153 11.89 -16.60 17.56
C ARG A 153 12.42 -15.24 17.17
N SER A 154 13.73 -15.15 16.98
CA SER A 154 14.41 -13.99 16.40
C SER A 154 15.33 -14.44 15.27
N ASN A 155 15.49 -13.60 14.24
CA ASN A 155 16.44 -13.82 13.15
C ASN A 155 17.73 -12.98 13.28
N ILE A 156 18.04 -12.47 14.47
CA ILE A 156 19.20 -11.60 14.72
C ILE A 156 20.51 -12.15 14.19
N VAL A 157 20.78 -13.44 14.40
CA VAL A 157 22.00 -14.12 13.91
C VAL A 157 22.14 -14.00 12.40
N LEU A 158 21.02 -14.10 11.66
CA LEU A 158 21.01 -13.95 10.22
C LEU A 158 21.31 -12.50 9.81
N VAL A 159 20.66 -11.52 10.44
CA VAL A 159 20.90 -10.10 10.16
C VAL A 159 22.37 -9.74 10.40
N THR A 160 22.93 -10.16 11.53
CA THR A 160 24.35 -9.98 11.87
C THR A 160 25.27 -10.62 10.83
N ALA A 161 24.95 -11.81 10.33
CA ALA A 161 25.74 -12.49 9.30
C ALA A 161 25.66 -11.84 7.91
N LEU A 162 24.57 -11.13 7.61
CA LEU A 162 24.35 -10.47 6.31
C LEU A 162 24.87 -9.04 6.26
N LEU A 163 24.91 -8.33 7.38
CA LEU A 163 25.36 -6.93 7.48
C LEU A 163 26.67 -6.63 6.75
N PRO A 164 27.77 -7.41 6.94
CA PRO A 164 29.03 -7.17 6.25
C PRO A 164 28.93 -7.25 4.72
N ARG A 165 27.94 -7.97 4.17
CA ARG A 165 27.77 -8.16 2.73
C ARG A 165 27.29 -6.91 2.01
N SER A 166 26.65 -5.98 2.72
CA SER A 166 26.26 -4.66 2.19
C SER A 166 27.45 -3.73 1.88
N GLN A 167 28.65 -4.09 2.36
CA GLN A 167 29.91 -3.36 2.17
C GLN A 167 29.93 -1.92 2.68
N GLN A 168 29.72 -0.90 1.83
CA GLN A 168 29.68 0.54 2.14
C GLN A 168 28.41 1.22 1.61
N LEU A 169 27.45 0.42 1.15
CA LEU A 169 26.21 0.93 0.59
C LEU A 169 25.24 1.34 1.70
N PRO A 170 24.28 2.25 1.40
CA PRO A 170 23.21 2.58 2.33
C PRO A 170 22.40 1.35 2.75
N LEU A 171 21.94 1.38 4.00
CA LEU A 171 21.17 0.31 4.64
C LEU A 171 19.73 0.74 4.89
N HIS A 172 18.81 -0.16 4.57
CA HIS A 172 17.40 -0.06 4.91
C HIS A 172 17.07 -1.17 5.92
N LEU A 173 16.64 -0.78 7.11
CA LEU A 173 16.27 -1.69 8.17
C LEU A 173 14.75 -1.72 8.31
N HIS A 174 14.16 -2.90 8.15
CA HIS A 174 12.79 -3.17 8.52
C HIS A 174 12.77 -4.01 9.80
N VAL A 175 12.01 -3.59 10.80
CA VAL A 175 11.87 -4.25 12.10
C VAL A 175 10.42 -4.64 12.26
N ASP A 176 10.15 -5.93 12.42
CA ASP A 176 8.81 -6.48 12.70
C ASP A 176 8.83 -7.21 14.05
N THR A 177 8.12 -6.64 15.01
CA THR A 177 8.04 -7.12 16.39
C THR A 177 6.56 -7.14 16.82
N PRO A 178 5.82 -8.18 16.45
CA PRO A 178 4.36 -8.20 16.61
C PRO A 178 3.90 -8.35 18.07
N HIS A 179 4.81 -8.61 19.02
CA HIS A 179 4.48 -8.82 20.43
C HIS A 179 4.63 -7.53 21.25
N TYR A 180 3.77 -7.32 22.25
CA TYR A 180 3.77 -6.13 23.12
C TYR A 180 4.96 -6.03 24.09
N GLU A 181 5.70 -7.13 24.25
CA GLU A 181 6.84 -7.24 25.17
C GLU A 181 7.92 -8.03 24.44
N THR A 182 8.58 -7.38 23.49
CA THR A 182 9.70 -8.00 22.78
C THR A 182 10.93 -8.02 23.68
N ASP A 183 11.63 -9.15 23.68
CA ASP A 183 12.85 -9.39 24.46
C ASP A 183 13.86 -8.23 24.33
N GLU A 184 14.20 -7.62 25.47
CA GLU A 184 15.10 -6.46 25.54
C GLU A 184 16.52 -6.81 25.11
N GLU A 185 17.02 -8.01 25.44
CA GLU A 185 18.36 -8.44 25.07
C GLU A 185 18.51 -8.56 23.56
N VAL A 186 17.48 -9.09 22.88
CA VAL A 186 17.49 -9.19 21.41
C VAL A 186 17.51 -7.80 20.77
N LEU A 187 16.71 -6.85 21.30
CA LEU A 187 16.69 -5.46 20.82
C LEU A 187 18.02 -4.75 21.06
N HIS A 188 18.64 -5.00 22.22
CA HIS A 188 19.97 -4.49 22.53
C HIS A 188 21.04 -5.06 21.60
N GLU A 189 21.03 -6.37 21.37
CA GLU A 189 22.00 -7.05 20.51
C GLU A 189 21.92 -6.53 19.06
N ILE A 190 20.70 -6.32 18.52
CA ILE A 190 20.56 -5.78 17.16
C ILE A 190 21.02 -4.32 17.09
N ALA A 191 20.72 -3.51 18.12
CA ALA A 191 21.17 -2.13 18.18
C ALA A 191 22.70 -2.02 18.24
N VAL A 192 23.35 -2.82 19.10
CA VAL A 192 24.82 -2.91 19.19
C VAL A 192 25.43 -3.34 17.86
N THR A 193 24.83 -4.34 17.21
CA THR A 193 25.30 -4.83 15.91
C THR A 193 25.21 -3.73 14.84
N LEU A 194 24.13 -2.95 14.84
CA LEU A 194 23.91 -1.87 13.87
C LEU A 194 24.72 -0.61 14.17
N LEU A 195 25.17 -0.39 15.40
CA LEU A 195 25.91 0.81 15.81
C LEU A 195 27.16 1.04 14.93
N ALA A 196 27.90 -0.02 14.60
CA ALA A 196 29.06 0.05 13.70
C ALA A 196 28.70 0.51 12.26
N HIS A 197 27.42 0.41 11.91
CA HIS A 197 26.85 0.75 10.60
C HIS A 197 25.89 1.95 10.67
N ALA A 198 25.80 2.66 11.80
CA ALA A 198 24.90 3.80 11.99
C ALA A 198 25.04 4.89 10.91
N HIS A 199 26.28 5.13 10.44
CA HIS A 199 26.61 6.15 9.44
C HIS A 199 26.00 5.93 8.05
N ARG A 200 25.39 4.77 7.79
CA ARG A 200 24.80 4.41 6.50
C ARG A 200 23.34 3.93 6.61
N LEU A 201 22.77 3.92 7.81
CA LEU A 201 21.34 3.65 7.99
C LEU A 201 20.55 4.80 7.37
N GLU A 202 19.95 4.58 6.22
CA GLU A 202 19.21 5.58 5.46
C GLU A 202 17.71 5.50 5.75
N VAL A 203 17.19 4.29 5.95
CA VAL A 203 15.77 4.02 6.21
C VAL A 203 15.65 3.10 7.41
N ILE A 204 14.83 3.48 8.37
CA ILE A 204 14.42 2.63 9.50
C ILE A 204 12.88 2.59 9.50
N SER A 205 12.33 1.38 9.40
CA SER A 205 10.89 1.13 9.45
C SER A 205 10.59 0.12 10.57
N ILE A 206 9.89 0.54 11.62
CA ILE A 206 9.60 -0.26 12.81
C ILE A 206 8.10 -0.53 12.90
N TYR A 207 7.71 -1.78 12.67
CA TYR A 207 6.37 -2.30 12.85
C TYR A 207 6.30 -3.06 14.16
N SER A 208 5.96 -2.34 15.24
CA SER A 208 5.81 -2.87 16.58
C SER A 208 4.44 -2.51 17.14
N GLN A 209 3.86 -3.41 17.94
CA GLN A 209 2.70 -3.08 18.78
C GLN A 209 3.12 -2.44 20.11
N ASP A 210 4.41 -2.47 20.42
CA ASP A 210 5.02 -1.93 21.62
C ASP A 210 5.86 -0.69 21.32
N GLU A 211 5.52 0.40 21.99
CA GLU A 211 6.29 1.64 21.96
C GLU A 211 7.70 1.46 22.54
N GLN A 212 7.87 0.66 23.60
CA GLN A 212 9.17 0.48 24.25
C GLN A 212 10.18 -0.13 23.29
N THR A 213 9.74 -1.05 22.42
CA THR A 213 10.57 -1.59 21.36
C THR A 213 11.15 -0.51 20.44
N VAL A 214 10.34 0.48 20.03
CA VAL A 214 10.79 1.62 19.22
C VAL A 214 11.83 2.44 19.98
N LEU A 215 11.54 2.78 21.24
CA LEU A 215 12.40 3.63 22.07
C LEU A 215 13.73 2.94 22.38
N ARG A 216 13.70 1.67 22.81
CA ARG A 216 14.89 0.86 23.13
C ARG A 216 15.81 0.74 21.91
N LEU A 217 15.26 0.45 20.74
CA LEU A 217 16.04 0.34 19.51
C LEU A 217 16.70 1.67 19.15
N LEU A 218 15.94 2.78 19.12
CA LEU A 218 16.49 4.10 18.76
C LEU A 218 17.55 4.58 19.75
N ASN A 219 17.33 4.39 21.05
CA ASN A 219 18.31 4.70 22.09
C ASN A 219 19.59 3.85 21.95
N GLY A 220 19.45 2.57 21.55
CA GLY A 220 20.57 1.66 21.35
C GLY A 220 21.41 1.96 20.10
N LEU A 221 20.83 2.59 19.07
CA LEU A 221 21.55 2.96 17.84
C LEU A 221 22.53 4.13 18.01
N GLY A 222 22.57 4.72 19.21
CA GLY A 222 23.55 5.73 19.58
C GLY A 222 23.12 7.17 19.26
N PRO A 223 23.98 8.15 19.58
CA PRO A 223 23.59 9.57 19.60
C PRO A 223 23.54 10.25 18.23
N THR A 224 23.87 9.54 17.14
CA THR A 224 23.91 10.12 15.78
C THR A 224 23.52 9.11 14.72
N LEU A 225 22.63 9.50 13.80
CA LEU A 225 22.30 8.75 12.59
C LEU A 225 22.43 9.69 11.37
N PRO A 226 23.66 9.99 10.92
CA PRO A 226 23.91 11.09 9.99
C PRO A 226 23.36 10.86 8.59
N ALA A 227 23.12 9.60 8.19
CA ALA A 227 22.57 9.24 6.89
C ALA A 227 21.05 8.99 6.93
N LEU A 228 20.41 9.00 8.10
CA LEU A 228 19.00 8.65 8.22
C LEU A 228 18.14 9.68 7.50
N ARG A 229 17.34 9.21 6.54
CA ARG A 229 16.40 10.02 5.74
C ARG A 229 14.95 9.70 6.05
N VAL A 230 14.63 8.45 6.36
CA VAL A 230 13.27 8.00 6.61
C VAL A 230 13.20 7.26 7.94
N LEU A 231 12.33 7.72 8.81
CA LEU A 231 11.91 7.03 10.03
C LEU A 231 10.41 6.75 9.95
N ASP A 232 10.02 5.49 9.83
CA ASP A 232 8.62 5.05 9.78
C ASP A 232 8.34 4.13 10.97
N CYS A 233 7.50 4.56 11.90
CA CYS A 233 7.12 3.80 13.09
C CYS A 233 5.61 3.57 13.05
N ASN A 234 5.18 2.33 13.34
CA ASN A 234 3.76 2.04 13.46
C ASN A 234 3.19 2.69 14.72
N ILE A 235 3.62 2.23 15.90
CA ILE A 235 3.18 2.75 17.19
C ILE A 235 4.34 3.41 17.90
N ALA A 236 4.22 4.70 18.19
CA ALA A 236 5.12 5.41 19.08
C ALA A 236 4.41 6.63 19.69
N HIS A 237 4.60 6.86 20.98
CA HIS A 237 4.18 8.13 21.56
C HIS A 237 5.10 9.25 21.08
N PHE A 238 4.54 10.32 20.51
CA PHE A 238 5.34 11.36 19.86
C PHE A 238 6.38 11.97 20.78
N ALA A 239 5.98 12.33 22.01
CA ALA A 239 6.89 12.98 22.96
C ALA A 239 8.03 12.04 23.40
N SER A 240 7.76 10.74 23.48
CA SER A 240 8.77 9.73 23.82
C SER A 240 9.72 9.50 22.66
N LEU A 241 9.19 9.43 21.44
CA LEU A 241 9.98 9.27 20.22
C LEU A 241 10.95 10.43 20.03
N VAL A 242 10.48 11.67 20.15
CA VAL A 242 11.33 12.86 20.01
C VAL A 242 12.45 12.89 21.05
N LYS A 243 12.19 12.39 22.26
CA LYS A 243 13.22 12.22 23.30
C LYS A 243 14.23 11.12 22.97
N ALA A 244 13.79 10.03 22.34
CA ALA A 244 14.64 8.90 21.94
C ALA A 244 15.40 9.16 20.63
N MET A 245 14.93 10.09 19.79
CA MET A 245 15.62 10.45 18.56
C MET A 245 16.97 11.13 18.88
N PRO A 246 18.04 10.79 18.14
CA PRO A 246 19.28 11.55 18.16
C PRO A 246 19.06 13.06 18.00
N ALA A 247 19.74 13.88 18.80
CA ALA A 247 19.61 15.34 18.74
C ALA A 247 19.99 15.93 17.36
N MET A 248 20.76 15.19 16.56
CA MET A 248 21.16 15.57 15.21
C MET A 248 20.81 14.48 14.20
N LEU A 249 19.79 14.75 13.40
CA LEU A 249 19.40 13.94 12.25
C LEU A 249 19.40 14.83 10.97
N PRO A 250 20.58 15.26 10.49
CA PRO A 250 20.70 16.32 9.49
C PRO A 250 20.12 15.95 8.12
N CYS A 251 19.96 14.66 7.84
CA CYS A 251 19.41 14.15 6.59
C CYS A 251 17.97 13.67 6.71
N LEU A 252 17.33 13.77 7.88
CA LEU A 252 15.98 13.22 8.09
C LEU A 252 14.97 14.04 7.31
N GLN A 253 14.31 13.39 6.35
CA GLN A 253 13.42 13.99 5.37
C GLN A 253 11.96 13.61 5.62
N THR A 254 11.75 12.34 6.00
CA THR A 254 10.42 11.76 6.22
C THR A 254 10.34 11.17 7.62
N VAL A 255 9.30 11.56 8.36
CA VAL A 255 8.92 10.93 9.62
C VAL A 255 7.48 10.44 9.47
N ALA A 256 7.23 9.17 9.76
CA ALA A 256 5.91 8.58 9.72
C ALA A 256 5.57 7.88 11.05
N LEU A 257 4.45 8.27 11.65
CA LEU A 257 3.89 7.79 12.92
C LEU A 257 2.43 7.38 12.66
N ARG A 258 2.24 6.15 12.19
CA ARG A 258 0.96 5.72 11.58
C ARG A 258 -0.17 5.53 12.59
N ASP A 259 0.16 4.90 13.71
CA ASP A 259 -0.74 4.58 14.82
C ASP A 259 -0.28 5.24 16.13
N GLY A 260 0.73 6.11 16.06
CA GLY A 260 1.21 6.87 17.21
C GLY A 260 0.16 7.81 17.79
N TYR A 261 0.32 8.17 19.05
CA TYR A 261 -0.49 9.19 19.72
C TYR A 261 0.42 10.08 20.54
N GLY A 262 -0.07 11.22 21.02
CA GLY A 262 0.66 11.95 22.03
C GLY A 262 0.35 13.43 22.02
N TYR A 263 -0.12 13.87 23.19
CA TYR A 263 -0.13 15.27 23.54
C TYR A 263 1.21 15.60 24.17
N VAL A 264 1.85 16.63 23.65
CA VAL A 264 3.01 17.23 24.29
C VAL A 264 2.48 18.38 25.13
N ASP A 265 2.61 18.29 26.45
CA ASP A 265 2.30 19.44 27.28
C ASP A 265 3.30 20.56 27.00
N SER A 266 2.80 21.73 26.62
CA SER A 266 3.64 22.82 26.10
C SER A 266 4.65 23.32 27.13
N GLU A 267 4.38 23.13 28.42
CA GLU A 267 5.28 23.56 29.49
C GLU A 267 6.55 22.72 29.59
N ASP A 268 6.49 21.42 29.26
CA ASP A 268 7.61 20.48 29.38
C ASP A 268 8.52 20.44 28.14
N TYR A 269 8.18 21.18 27.07
CA TYR A 269 8.76 20.98 25.74
C TYR A 269 9.46 22.20 25.13
N ALA A 270 9.75 23.23 25.94
CA ALA A 270 10.51 24.40 25.48
C ALA A 270 11.89 24.04 24.89
N ASP A 271 12.49 22.94 25.35
CA ASP A 271 13.83 22.48 24.94
C ASP A 271 13.82 21.31 23.95
N ALA A 272 12.68 21.04 23.31
CA ALA A 272 12.58 19.92 22.39
C ALA A 272 13.44 20.10 21.13
N PRO A 273 14.11 19.04 20.64
CA PRO A 273 14.88 19.14 19.42
C PRO A 273 13.97 19.46 18.24
N SER A 274 14.47 20.31 17.34
CA SER A 274 13.82 20.66 16.08
C SER A 274 14.50 19.95 14.91
N PHE A 275 13.71 19.43 13.97
CA PHE A 275 14.18 18.69 12.81
C PHE A 275 13.78 19.42 11.51
N PRO A 276 14.48 20.52 11.17
CA PRO A 276 14.11 21.38 10.03
C PRO A 276 14.37 20.74 8.65
N SER A 277 15.01 19.57 8.57
CA SER A 277 15.17 18.83 7.33
C SER A 277 13.94 18.02 6.94
N VAL A 278 13.00 17.80 7.87
CA VAL A 278 11.79 16.99 7.64
C VAL A 278 10.81 17.80 6.81
N HIS A 279 10.54 17.33 5.60
CA HIS A 279 9.56 17.92 4.68
C HIS A 279 8.32 17.06 4.49
N THR A 280 8.35 15.78 4.88
CA THR A 280 7.20 14.88 4.81
C THR A 280 6.91 14.32 6.20
N LEU A 281 5.70 14.54 6.69
CA LEU A 281 5.27 14.11 8.01
C LEU A 281 3.98 13.29 7.90
N HIS A 282 3.99 12.05 8.39
CA HIS A 282 2.79 11.24 8.55
C HIS A 282 2.52 11.09 10.04
N ILE A 283 1.32 11.44 10.48
CA ILE A 283 0.94 11.40 11.90
C ILE A 283 -0.50 10.93 12.04
N ARG A 284 -0.81 10.35 13.20
CA ARG A 284 -2.18 10.19 13.66
C ARG A 284 -2.53 11.29 14.67
N LEU A 285 -3.60 12.02 14.39
CA LEU A 285 -4.04 13.13 15.21
C LEU A 285 -5.08 12.62 16.22
N SER A 286 -4.72 12.64 17.50
CA SER A 286 -5.60 12.26 18.62
C SER A 286 -6.29 13.48 19.25
N ASN A 287 -5.66 14.65 19.18
CA ASN A 287 -6.22 15.95 19.56
C ASN A 287 -5.74 17.03 18.57
N GLN A 288 -6.59 18.00 18.25
CA GLN A 288 -6.25 19.13 17.36
C GLN A 288 -5.08 19.99 17.86
N ASN A 289 -4.85 20.02 19.18
CA ASN A 289 -3.75 20.76 19.77
C ASN A 289 -2.39 20.10 19.48
N ASP A 290 -2.36 18.77 19.28
CA ASP A 290 -1.11 18.02 19.03
C ASP A 290 -0.42 18.49 17.75
N LEU A 291 -1.19 18.97 16.75
CA LEU A 291 -0.63 19.45 15.50
C LEU A 291 0.37 20.60 15.69
N GLU A 292 0.16 21.47 16.67
CA GLU A 292 1.11 22.56 16.93
C GLU A 292 2.46 22.03 17.38
N SER A 293 2.43 21.05 18.29
CA SER A 293 3.63 20.37 18.78
C SER A 293 4.38 19.68 17.63
N TYR A 294 3.68 18.98 16.75
CA TYR A 294 4.29 18.38 15.55
C TYR A 294 4.94 19.43 14.65
N LEU A 295 4.23 20.53 14.33
CA LEU A 295 4.76 21.56 13.43
C LEU A 295 5.90 22.39 14.06
N ASN A 296 5.94 22.51 15.38
CA ASN A 296 7.05 23.14 16.09
C ASN A 296 8.31 22.27 16.06
N THR A 297 8.15 20.95 16.20
CA THR A 297 9.24 19.98 16.05
C THR A 297 9.71 19.86 14.59
N PHE A 298 8.79 19.95 13.63
CA PHE A 298 9.07 19.82 12.18
C PHE A 298 8.65 21.09 11.41
N PRO A 299 9.39 22.21 11.54
CA PRO A 299 8.97 23.51 11.01
C PRO A 299 8.97 23.61 9.47
N SER A 300 9.67 22.71 8.78
CA SER A 300 9.84 22.74 7.32
C SER A 300 8.91 21.79 6.56
N VAL A 301 7.88 21.24 7.21
CA VAL A 301 6.96 20.27 6.57
C VAL A 301 6.28 20.89 5.35
N GLN A 302 6.39 20.20 4.22
CA GLN A 302 5.74 20.55 2.94
C GLN A 302 4.59 19.60 2.62
N HIS A 303 4.71 18.34 3.01
CA HIS A 303 3.74 17.27 2.80
C HIS A 303 3.28 16.73 4.15
N LEU A 304 2.03 16.98 4.49
CA LEU A 304 1.42 16.52 5.73
C LEU A 304 0.40 15.43 5.45
N HIS A 305 0.61 14.26 6.03
CA HIS A 305 -0.31 13.11 5.99
C HIS A 305 -0.87 12.92 7.39
N VAL A 306 -2.19 13.03 7.55
CA VAL A 306 -2.86 12.97 8.85
C VAL A 306 -3.91 11.88 8.84
N THR A 307 -3.77 10.90 9.73
CA THR A 307 -4.86 9.99 10.07
C THR A 307 -5.64 10.58 11.23
N VAL A 308 -6.94 10.78 11.08
CA VAL A 308 -7.75 11.45 12.11
C VAL A 308 -8.37 10.43 13.05
N ALA A 309 -8.04 10.47 14.34
CA ALA A 309 -8.75 9.67 15.32
C ALA A 309 -10.14 10.27 15.59
N ARG A 310 -11.17 9.43 15.74
CA ARG A 310 -12.56 9.85 16.04
C ARG A 310 -12.66 10.78 17.26
N ALA A 311 -11.79 10.62 18.25
CA ALA A 311 -11.76 11.48 19.44
C ALA A 311 -11.27 12.91 19.15
N ALA A 312 -10.37 13.09 18.18
CA ALA A 312 -9.69 14.36 17.91
C ALA A 312 -10.64 15.45 17.42
N MET A 313 -11.72 15.07 16.75
CA MET A 313 -12.63 16.01 16.09
C MET A 313 -13.95 16.22 16.83
N ARG A 314 -14.08 15.69 18.06
CA ARG A 314 -15.28 15.93 18.90
C ARG A 314 -15.32 17.33 19.52
N THR A 315 -14.18 17.98 19.63
CA THR A 315 -14.08 19.34 20.19
C THR A 315 -14.21 20.38 19.08
N ALA A 316 -14.85 21.52 19.40
CA ALA A 316 -14.98 22.63 18.47
C ALA A 316 -13.61 23.01 17.87
N PRO A 317 -13.54 23.30 16.56
CA PRO A 317 -12.27 23.43 15.84
C PRO A 317 -11.41 24.55 16.45
N ALA A 318 -10.23 24.16 16.92
CA ALA A 318 -9.13 25.06 17.21
C ALA A 318 -8.59 25.60 15.88
N ILE A 319 -8.25 26.89 15.87
CA ILE A 319 -7.49 27.66 14.86
C ILE A 319 -7.18 26.88 13.56
N PRO A 320 -7.73 27.30 12.40
CA PRO A 320 -7.44 26.69 11.09
C PRO A 320 -5.94 26.55 10.82
N LEU A 321 -5.55 25.58 9.98
CA LEU A 321 -4.15 25.31 9.64
C LEU A 321 -3.41 26.59 9.19
N SER A 322 -4.06 27.41 8.37
CA SER A 322 -3.53 28.68 7.85
C SER A 322 -3.20 29.73 8.94
N GLY A 323 -3.82 29.62 10.11
CA GLY A 323 -3.57 30.48 11.27
C GLY A 323 -2.31 30.11 12.05
N ARG A 324 -1.66 28.98 11.74
CA ARG A 324 -0.50 28.47 12.48
C ARG A 324 0.80 28.95 11.86
N THR A 325 1.72 29.43 12.70
CA THR A 325 3.00 30.05 12.26
C THR A 325 3.82 29.14 11.33
N ASN A 326 3.92 27.85 11.66
CA ASN A 326 4.74 26.87 10.95
C ASN A 326 3.99 26.12 9.83
N ALA A 327 2.71 26.42 9.58
CA ALA A 327 1.94 25.76 8.53
C ALA A 327 2.16 26.37 7.14
N ARG A 328 2.83 27.53 7.04
CA ARG A 328 3.01 28.27 5.77
C ARG A 328 3.82 27.52 4.72
N SER A 329 4.68 26.60 5.13
CA SER A 329 5.49 25.74 4.25
C SER A 329 4.69 24.57 3.68
N ILE A 330 3.54 24.24 4.27
CA ILE A 330 2.73 23.09 3.87
C ILE A 330 2.05 23.40 2.54
N SER A 331 2.39 22.63 1.52
CA SER A 331 1.82 22.75 0.17
C SER A 331 0.85 21.62 -0.13
N SER A 332 0.95 20.49 0.58
CA SER A 332 0.20 19.27 0.34
C SER A 332 -0.31 18.69 1.65
N VAL A 333 -1.62 18.46 1.75
CA VAL A 333 -2.26 17.83 2.91
C VAL A 333 -3.05 16.62 2.44
N HIS A 334 -2.86 15.48 3.11
CA HIS A 334 -3.64 14.27 2.93
C HIS A 334 -4.25 13.88 4.26
N VAL A 335 -5.58 13.82 4.33
CA VAL A 335 -6.33 13.44 5.53
C VAL A 335 -6.95 12.07 5.29
N TYR A 336 -6.71 11.12 6.21
CA TYR A 336 -7.17 9.74 6.15
C TYR A 336 -8.14 9.42 7.27
N ASP A 337 -8.93 8.36 7.04
CA ASP A 337 -9.93 7.79 7.94
C ASP A 337 -11.00 8.80 8.38
N VAL A 338 -11.41 9.70 7.48
CA VAL A 338 -12.44 10.70 7.78
C VAL A 338 -13.82 10.03 7.86
N SER A 339 -14.53 10.21 8.98
CA SER A 339 -15.95 9.83 9.10
C SER A 339 -16.86 11.04 8.83
N PRO A 340 -18.04 10.83 8.22
CA PRO A 340 -19.03 11.88 8.01
C PRO A 340 -19.43 12.62 9.29
N SER A 341 -19.33 11.98 10.45
CA SER A 341 -19.73 12.56 11.74
C SER A 341 -18.88 13.77 12.18
N TYR A 342 -17.68 13.95 11.62
CA TYR A 342 -16.77 15.04 12.00
C TYR A 342 -16.05 15.70 10.81
N GLU A 343 -16.56 15.49 9.60
CA GLU A 343 -16.00 16.11 8.39
C GLU A 343 -15.98 17.64 8.45
N ASP A 344 -16.95 18.27 9.11
CA ASP A 344 -17.01 19.72 9.32
C ASP A 344 -15.77 20.25 10.06
N ALA A 345 -15.35 19.53 11.10
CA ALA A 345 -14.16 19.88 11.86
C ALA A 345 -12.90 19.68 11.02
N VAL A 346 -12.83 18.59 10.24
CA VAL A 346 -11.71 18.33 9.31
C VAL A 346 -11.58 19.44 8.29
N LEU A 347 -12.69 19.88 7.68
CA LEU A 347 -12.68 20.95 6.69
C LEU A 347 -12.32 22.29 7.34
N ALA A 348 -12.93 22.64 8.47
CA ALA A 348 -12.59 23.87 9.20
C ALA A 348 -11.09 23.93 9.56
N PHE A 349 -10.47 22.78 9.75
CA PHE A 349 -9.08 22.67 10.15
C PHE A 349 -8.11 22.64 8.97
N PHE A 350 -8.33 21.79 7.97
CA PHE A 350 -7.39 21.52 6.87
C PHE A 350 -7.74 22.18 5.53
N HIS A 351 -8.96 22.70 5.36
CA HIS A 351 -9.33 23.39 4.13
C HIS A 351 -8.70 24.78 4.10
N ASP A 352 -7.60 24.91 3.35
CA ASP A 352 -6.97 26.19 3.04
C ASP A 352 -6.87 26.36 1.52
N VAL A 353 -7.43 27.46 1.03
CA VAL A 353 -7.44 27.83 -0.39
C VAL A 353 -6.03 27.97 -0.98
N ASN A 354 -5.00 28.18 -0.15
CA ASN A 354 -3.62 28.31 -0.59
C ASN A 354 -2.90 26.97 -0.77
N LEU A 355 -3.50 25.85 -0.33
CA LEU A 355 -2.89 24.53 -0.52
C LEU A 355 -2.87 24.15 -1.99
N HIS A 356 -1.71 23.69 -2.45
CA HIS A 356 -1.56 23.13 -3.79
C HIS A 356 -2.28 21.78 -3.87
N THR A 357 -2.14 20.92 -2.86
CA THR A 357 -2.83 19.62 -2.85
C THR A 357 -3.60 19.43 -1.54
N LEU A 358 -4.87 19.06 -1.66
CA LEU A 358 -5.68 18.59 -0.52
C LEU A 358 -6.36 17.28 -0.92
N VAL A 359 -6.07 16.21 -0.19
CA VAL A 359 -6.67 14.89 -0.37
C VAL A 359 -7.42 14.51 0.89
N ILE A 360 -8.68 14.13 0.76
CA ILE A 360 -9.51 13.59 1.85
C ILE A 360 -9.87 12.16 1.52
N VAL A 361 -9.54 11.22 2.40
CA VAL A 361 -9.85 9.80 2.27
C VAL A 361 -10.79 9.43 3.41
N TYR A 362 -12.03 9.07 3.05
CA TYR A 362 -13.01 8.60 4.01
C TYR A 362 -12.74 7.16 4.41
N ASP A 363 -13.13 6.81 5.63
CA ASP A 363 -13.10 5.43 6.13
C ASP A 363 -14.07 4.56 5.32
N PRO A 364 -13.61 3.49 4.64
CA PRO A 364 -14.47 2.62 3.84
C PRO A 364 -15.41 1.76 4.69
N ASP A 365 -15.11 1.52 5.97
CA ASP A 365 -15.89 0.67 6.86
C ASP A 365 -16.37 1.47 8.09
N PRO A 366 -17.36 2.38 7.91
CA PRO A 366 -17.86 3.16 9.02
C PRO A 366 -18.39 2.21 10.09
N SER A 367 -17.97 2.45 11.33
CA SER A 367 -18.41 1.66 12.48
C SER A 367 -19.93 1.45 12.45
N PRO A 368 -20.46 0.27 12.87
CA PRO A 368 -21.89 -0.01 12.78
C PRO A 368 -22.77 0.99 13.53
N GLU A 369 -22.21 1.72 14.50
CA GLU A 369 -22.87 2.86 15.16
C GLU A 369 -23.21 4.00 14.17
N ASP A 370 -22.35 4.26 13.20
CA ASP A 370 -22.54 5.29 12.15
C ASP A 370 -23.46 4.79 11.01
N SER A 371 -23.68 3.48 10.89
CA SER A 371 -24.43 2.88 9.77
C SER A 371 -25.94 3.12 9.79
N SER A 372 -26.49 3.60 10.91
CA SER A 372 -27.94 3.79 11.08
C SER A 372 -28.48 5.07 10.41
N GLU A 373 -27.61 6.01 10.08
CA GLU A 373 -28.00 7.26 9.42
C GLU A 373 -27.98 7.08 7.91
N ARG A 374 -29.04 7.55 7.24
CA ARG A 374 -29.06 7.63 5.76
C ARG A 374 -27.80 8.35 5.29
N PRO A 375 -27.25 7.99 4.12
CA PRO A 375 -26.06 8.66 3.58
C PRO A 375 -26.31 10.17 3.53
N SER A 376 -25.70 10.88 4.47
CA SER A 376 -25.71 12.33 4.50
C SER A 376 -24.84 12.83 3.34
N PRO A 377 -25.10 14.03 2.81
CA PRO A 377 -24.21 14.64 1.84
C PRO A 377 -22.82 14.76 2.45
N CYS A 378 -21.80 14.13 1.85
CA CYS A 378 -20.42 14.27 2.29
C CYS A 378 -19.95 15.70 2.06
N ARG A 379 -19.85 16.51 3.11
CA ARG A 379 -19.31 17.88 3.03
C ARG A 379 -17.86 17.92 2.62
N GLY A 380 -17.12 16.81 2.72
CA GLY A 380 -15.77 16.73 2.14
C GLY A 380 -15.72 17.07 0.64
N LEU A 381 -16.85 17.02 -0.08
CA LEU A 381 -16.96 17.50 -1.46
C LEU A 381 -16.84 19.03 -1.58
N ASP A 382 -17.03 19.78 -0.50
CA ASP A 382 -16.95 21.23 -0.50
C ASP A 382 -15.50 21.74 -0.68
N VAL A 383 -14.50 20.85 -0.61
CA VAL A 383 -13.11 21.16 -1.02
C VAL A 383 -12.99 21.56 -2.48
N PHE A 384 -14.02 21.31 -3.30
CA PHE A 384 -14.03 21.72 -4.70
C PHE A 384 -14.58 23.13 -4.94
N VAL A 385 -15.16 23.77 -3.92
CA VAL A 385 -15.78 25.11 -4.04
C VAL A 385 -14.75 26.20 -4.33
N ASP A 386 -13.49 26.00 -3.94
CA ASP A 386 -12.41 26.97 -4.14
C ASP A 386 -11.79 26.94 -5.56
N LEU A 387 -12.23 26.00 -6.39
CA LEU A 387 -11.83 25.90 -7.80
C LEU A 387 -12.65 26.89 -8.63
N SER A 388 -11.97 27.85 -9.26
CA SER A 388 -12.60 29.03 -9.88
C SER A 388 -12.18 29.23 -11.34
N CYS A 389 -11.21 28.47 -11.81
CA CYS A 389 -10.71 28.50 -13.17
C CYS A 389 -11.05 27.17 -13.89
N PRO A 390 -10.76 27.06 -15.21
CA PRO A 390 -11.11 25.88 -15.99
C PRO A 390 -10.61 24.60 -15.33
N THR A 391 -11.54 23.85 -14.76
CA THR A 391 -11.23 22.71 -13.90
C THR A 391 -11.33 21.41 -14.69
N ILE A 392 -10.42 20.48 -14.43
CA ILE A 392 -10.45 19.11 -14.95
C ILE A 392 -10.90 18.20 -13.81
N LEU A 393 -12.06 17.57 -13.96
CA LEU A 393 -12.59 16.60 -13.01
C LEU A 393 -12.35 15.17 -13.51
N HIS A 394 -11.86 14.31 -12.64
CA HIS A 394 -11.70 12.87 -12.85
C HIS A 394 -12.43 12.10 -11.74
N CYS A 395 -13.33 11.22 -12.12
CA CYS A 395 -14.07 10.33 -11.24
C CYS A 395 -13.76 8.89 -11.64
N SER A 396 -13.09 8.13 -10.79
CA SER A 396 -12.74 6.73 -11.06
C SER A 396 -13.25 5.82 -9.95
N ALA A 397 -13.83 4.67 -10.32
CA ALA A 397 -14.18 3.65 -9.35
C ALA A 397 -12.92 2.91 -8.89
N LYS A 398 -12.82 2.60 -7.60
CA LYS A 398 -11.73 1.83 -7.00
C LYS A 398 -12.34 0.62 -6.29
N GLY A 399 -12.56 -0.46 -7.05
CA GLY A 399 -13.32 -1.61 -6.57
C GLY A 399 -14.82 -1.35 -6.60
N ALA A 400 -15.60 -2.22 -5.93
CA ALA A 400 -17.06 -2.19 -6.02
C ALA A 400 -17.73 -1.08 -5.19
N HIS A 401 -17.02 -0.52 -4.21
CA HIS A 401 -17.61 0.33 -3.18
C HIS A 401 -16.96 1.70 -3.04
N ASP A 402 -15.79 1.95 -3.62
CA ASP A 402 -15.10 3.23 -3.46
C ASP A 402 -15.02 3.99 -4.78
N ALA A 403 -15.06 5.31 -4.69
CA ALA A 403 -14.85 6.24 -5.78
C ALA A 403 -13.76 7.24 -5.40
N VAL A 404 -12.93 7.59 -6.37
CA VAL A 404 -11.93 8.65 -6.26
C VAL A 404 -12.39 9.80 -7.16
N LEU A 405 -12.63 10.95 -6.56
CA LEU A 405 -13.01 12.19 -7.24
C LEU A 405 -11.83 13.15 -7.12
N SER A 406 -11.20 13.50 -8.24
CA SER A 406 -10.09 14.44 -8.26
C SER A 406 -10.36 15.58 -9.22
N ALA A 407 -10.09 16.81 -8.79
CA ALA A 407 -10.22 18.01 -9.59
C ALA A 407 -8.91 18.81 -9.58
N GLU A 408 -8.52 19.30 -10.74
CA GLU A 408 -7.29 20.10 -10.92
C GLU A 408 -7.63 21.47 -11.53
N ASP A 409 -7.06 22.53 -10.94
CA ASP A 409 -7.21 23.92 -11.36
C ASP A 409 -5.92 24.72 -11.10
N ASN A 410 -5.28 25.26 -12.15
CA ASN A 410 -4.09 26.13 -12.05
C ASN A 410 -2.97 25.58 -11.13
N GLY A 411 -2.71 24.27 -11.18
CA GLY A 411 -1.70 23.62 -10.34
C GLY A 411 -2.19 23.27 -8.92
N LYS A 412 -3.41 23.67 -8.54
CA LYS A 412 -4.11 23.10 -7.38
C LYS A 412 -4.74 21.77 -7.75
N ARG A 413 -4.70 20.83 -6.82
CA ARG A 413 -5.36 19.54 -6.87
C ARG A 413 -6.19 19.35 -5.62
N ARG A 414 -7.43 18.93 -5.82
CA ARG A 414 -8.34 18.47 -4.78
C ARG A 414 -8.68 17.03 -5.09
N GLU A 415 -8.65 16.16 -4.08
CA GLU A 415 -9.05 14.76 -4.23
C GLU A 415 -9.88 14.33 -3.03
N VAL A 416 -10.99 13.64 -3.29
CA VAL A 416 -11.81 13.02 -2.25
C VAL A 416 -12.02 11.56 -2.63
N ARG A 417 -11.73 10.65 -1.70
CA ARG A 417 -12.05 9.22 -1.83
C ARG A 417 -13.22 8.91 -0.91
N ILE A 418 -14.33 8.50 -1.50
CA ILE A 418 -15.61 8.30 -0.82
C ILE A 418 -16.26 6.98 -1.24
N PRO A 419 -17.20 6.45 -0.46
CA PRO A 419 -18.07 5.39 -0.92
C PRO A 419 -18.82 5.78 -2.21
N SER A 420 -18.91 4.88 -3.17
CA SER A 420 -19.57 5.09 -4.48
C SER A 420 -21.04 5.51 -4.33
N SER A 421 -21.70 5.12 -3.23
CA SER A 421 -23.08 5.48 -2.92
C SER A 421 -23.28 6.98 -2.63
N THR A 422 -22.24 7.71 -2.25
CA THR A 422 -22.33 9.15 -1.91
C THR A 422 -21.92 10.06 -3.07
N VAL A 423 -21.39 9.50 -4.15
CA VAL A 423 -20.94 10.24 -5.34
C VAL A 423 -22.07 11.08 -5.97
N GLY A 424 -23.34 10.69 -5.82
CA GLY A 424 -24.50 11.44 -6.31
C GLY A 424 -24.69 12.83 -5.69
N PHE A 425 -23.94 13.18 -4.64
CA PHE A 425 -23.93 14.53 -4.06
C PHE A 425 -22.91 15.48 -4.69
N LEU A 426 -22.00 14.99 -5.54
CA LEU A 426 -20.91 15.77 -6.15
C LEU A 426 -21.39 17.08 -6.79
N TRP A 427 -22.45 17.02 -7.60
CA TRP A 427 -22.93 18.19 -8.34
C TRP A 427 -23.56 19.28 -7.45
N LYS A 428 -23.80 19.00 -6.17
CA LYS A 428 -24.27 20.01 -5.21
C LYS A 428 -23.12 20.82 -4.60
N SER A 429 -21.91 20.24 -4.53
CA SER A 429 -20.73 20.85 -3.92
C SER A 429 -19.72 21.39 -4.94
N LEU A 430 -19.83 20.98 -6.21
CA LEU A 430 -18.92 21.40 -7.27
C LEU A 430 -19.60 22.40 -8.21
N SER A 431 -18.94 23.55 -8.43
CA SER A 431 -19.41 24.52 -9.42
C SER A 431 -19.22 23.99 -10.84
N THR A 432 -20.33 23.68 -11.50
CA THR A 432 -20.33 23.15 -12.87
C THR A 432 -20.00 24.21 -13.92
N THR A 433 -20.00 25.50 -13.55
CA THR A 433 -19.75 26.61 -14.47
C THR A 433 -18.31 26.70 -14.95
N HIS A 434 -17.37 26.10 -14.23
CA HIS A 434 -15.93 26.15 -14.54
C HIS A 434 -15.37 24.81 -15.01
N LEU A 435 -16.18 23.75 -15.05
CA LEU A 435 -15.73 22.43 -15.50
C LEU A 435 -15.50 22.44 -17.00
N SER A 436 -14.24 22.35 -17.41
CA SER A 436 -13.85 22.31 -18.83
C SER A 436 -13.72 20.89 -19.35
N THR A 437 -13.28 19.97 -18.48
CA THR A 437 -13.08 18.56 -18.78
C THR A 437 -13.65 17.72 -17.65
N VAL A 438 -14.44 16.70 -17.99
CA VAL A 438 -14.95 15.71 -17.04
C VAL A 438 -14.62 14.33 -17.58
N ARG A 439 -13.98 13.51 -16.75
CA ARG A 439 -13.65 12.11 -17.03
C ARG A 439 -14.30 11.23 -15.98
N ILE A 440 -15.13 10.27 -16.36
CA ILE A 440 -15.92 9.45 -15.44
C ILE A 440 -15.76 7.97 -15.79
N ASP A 441 -15.58 7.14 -14.78
CA ASP A 441 -15.77 5.69 -14.89
C ASP A 441 -17.27 5.38 -15.03
N ALA A 442 -17.63 4.60 -16.05
CA ALA A 442 -19.00 4.29 -16.41
C ALA A 442 -19.80 3.72 -15.22
N SER A 443 -19.19 2.88 -14.39
CA SER A 443 -19.84 2.33 -13.18
C SER A 443 -20.39 3.41 -12.23
N LEU A 444 -19.84 4.63 -12.24
CA LEU A 444 -20.28 5.74 -11.40
C LEU A 444 -21.40 6.59 -12.03
N CYS A 445 -21.66 6.46 -13.34
CA CYS A 445 -22.67 7.27 -14.03
C CYS A 445 -24.07 7.18 -13.40
N PRO A 446 -24.61 6.00 -13.06
CA PRO A 446 -25.93 5.92 -12.45
C PRO A 446 -26.00 6.71 -11.14
N ALA A 447 -24.99 6.60 -10.27
CA ALA A 447 -24.96 7.33 -9.00
C ALA A 447 -24.84 8.85 -9.21
N LEU A 448 -23.98 9.29 -10.14
CA LEU A 448 -23.74 10.71 -10.44
C LEU A 448 -24.98 11.42 -10.99
N PHE A 449 -25.78 10.76 -11.83
CA PHE A 449 -26.82 11.43 -12.62
C PHE A 449 -28.26 11.08 -12.20
N CYS A 450 -28.46 10.23 -11.19
CA CYS A 450 -29.81 9.95 -10.65
C CYS A 450 -30.40 11.10 -9.81
N SER A 451 -29.57 11.99 -9.25
CA SER A 451 -29.99 13.00 -8.27
C SER A 451 -30.43 14.35 -8.87
N GLY A 452 -30.36 14.52 -10.20
CA GLY A 452 -30.75 15.74 -10.92
C GLY A 452 -30.04 15.92 -12.25
N ALA A 453 -30.44 16.92 -13.04
CA ALA A 453 -29.76 17.36 -14.27
C ALA A 453 -28.80 18.51 -13.96
N PRO A 454 -27.49 18.24 -13.74
CA PRO A 454 -26.50 19.30 -13.71
C PRO A 454 -26.39 20.00 -15.08
N GLU A 455 -26.20 21.32 -15.06
CA GLU A 455 -25.86 22.10 -16.25
C GLU A 455 -24.36 22.36 -16.29
N PHE A 456 -23.70 22.09 -17.43
CA PHE A 456 -22.26 22.30 -17.58
C PHE A 456 -21.98 23.30 -18.71
N PRO A 457 -22.10 24.61 -18.45
CA PRO A 457 -22.01 25.63 -19.50
C PRO A 457 -20.60 25.77 -20.10
N ALA A 458 -19.55 25.38 -19.38
CA ALA A 458 -18.15 25.48 -19.83
C ALA A 458 -17.52 24.14 -20.28
N LEU A 459 -18.26 23.03 -20.19
CA LEU A 459 -17.73 21.70 -20.48
C LEU A 459 -17.40 21.58 -21.96
N ARG A 460 -16.12 21.35 -22.28
CA ARG A 460 -15.60 21.18 -23.64
C ARG A 460 -15.34 19.72 -23.98
N LEU A 461 -14.86 18.96 -23.00
CA LEU A 461 -14.51 17.55 -23.14
C LEU A 461 -15.23 16.71 -22.07
N PHE A 462 -16.00 15.74 -22.51
CA PHE A 462 -16.55 14.70 -21.63
C PHE A 462 -15.99 13.35 -22.04
N GLU A 463 -15.45 12.60 -21.09
CA GLU A 463 -14.84 11.29 -21.31
C GLU A 463 -15.46 10.25 -20.38
N ILE A 464 -15.88 9.11 -20.94
CA ILE A 464 -16.28 7.95 -20.16
C ILE A 464 -15.32 6.81 -20.43
N ALA A 465 -14.81 6.24 -19.35
CA ALA A 465 -13.99 5.03 -19.36
C ALA A 465 -14.77 3.85 -18.76
N PHE A 466 -14.52 2.64 -19.23
CA PHE A 466 -15.11 1.42 -18.67
C PHE A 466 -14.21 0.20 -18.89
N GLN A 467 -14.42 -0.87 -18.11
CA GLN A 467 -13.66 -2.12 -18.18
C GLN A 467 -14.57 -3.27 -18.67
N GLY A 468 -14.82 -3.30 -19.98
CA GLY A 468 -15.63 -4.35 -20.64
C GLY A 468 -17.05 -3.92 -21.03
N SER A 469 -17.64 -4.64 -21.99
CA SER A 469 -18.92 -4.25 -22.60
C SER A 469 -20.09 -4.16 -21.61
N ASP A 470 -20.13 -5.08 -20.64
CA ASP A 470 -21.30 -5.24 -19.77
C ASP A 470 -21.46 -4.06 -18.80
N GLU A 471 -20.35 -3.45 -18.38
CA GLU A 471 -20.36 -2.27 -17.53
C GLU A 471 -20.98 -1.06 -18.25
N PHE A 472 -20.53 -0.79 -19.48
CA PHE A 472 -21.08 0.30 -20.28
C PHE A 472 -22.53 0.03 -20.70
N LEU A 473 -22.87 -1.21 -21.08
CA LEU A 473 -24.25 -1.60 -21.36
C LEU A 473 -25.15 -1.48 -20.12
N GLY A 474 -24.60 -1.71 -18.93
CA GLY A 474 -25.27 -1.44 -17.65
C GLY A 474 -25.67 0.03 -17.55
N VAL A 475 -24.75 0.96 -17.83
CA VAL A 475 -25.05 2.41 -17.89
C VAL A 475 -26.09 2.73 -18.95
N LEU A 476 -25.99 2.08 -20.11
CA LEU A 476 -26.90 2.27 -21.24
C LEU A 476 -28.24 1.55 -21.10
N GLY A 477 -28.46 0.85 -19.98
CA GLY A 477 -29.74 0.20 -19.70
C GLY A 477 -30.86 1.21 -19.89
N LYS A 478 -31.87 0.88 -20.70
CA LYS A 478 -32.94 1.82 -21.09
C LYS A 478 -33.60 2.50 -19.89
N ASP A 479 -33.67 1.81 -18.76
CA ASP A 479 -34.24 2.34 -17.52
C ASP A 479 -33.31 3.35 -16.82
N ILE A 480 -31.99 3.19 -16.91
CA ILE A 480 -31.01 4.15 -16.37
C ILE A 480 -30.99 5.40 -17.26
N ILE A 481 -30.90 5.24 -18.57
CA ILE A 481 -30.96 6.38 -19.52
C ILE A 481 -32.25 7.19 -19.33
N ARG A 482 -33.40 6.53 -19.13
CA ARG A 482 -34.68 7.22 -18.87
C ARG A 482 -34.72 7.96 -17.53
N ARG A 483 -33.96 7.49 -16.54
CA ARG A 483 -33.86 8.12 -15.22
C ARG A 483 -32.82 9.25 -15.20
N MET A 484 -31.81 9.17 -16.06
CA MET A 484 -30.86 10.27 -16.26
C MET A 484 -31.61 11.46 -16.82
N SER A 485 -31.61 12.55 -16.06
CA SER A 485 -32.22 13.79 -16.52
C SER A 485 -31.36 14.38 -17.65
N SER A 486 -32.00 14.95 -18.68
CA SER A 486 -31.27 15.60 -19.79
C SER A 486 -30.35 16.67 -19.23
N MET A 487 -29.07 16.57 -19.56
CA MET A 487 -28.07 17.54 -19.13
C MET A 487 -27.94 18.66 -20.14
N SER A 488 -27.74 19.89 -19.67
CA SER A 488 -27.46 21.02 -20.55
C SER A 488 -25.94 21.21 -20.65
N THR A 489 -25.35 20.83 -21.79
CA THR A 489 -23.91 21.04 -22.06
C THR A 489 -23.69 21.87 -23.34
N PRO A 490 -24.02 23.18 -23.31
CA PRO A 490 -24.01 24.02 -24.52
C PRO A 490 -22.62 24.18 -25.15
N SER A 491 -21.55 24.00 -24.38
CA SER A 491 -20.17 24.12 -24.84
C SER A 491 -19.51 22.79 -25.19
N LEU A 492 -20.19 21.65 -25.05
CA LEU A 492 -19.57 20.34 -25.28
C LEU A 492 -19.12 20.23 -26.73
N ASP A 493 -17.82 20.07 -26.93
CA ASP A 493 -17.20 19.99 -28.25
C ASP A 493 -16.76 18.56 -28.55
N THR A 494 -16.24 17.84 -27.54
CA THR A 494 -15.73 16.48 -27.68
C THR A 494 -16.35 15.53 -26.67
N LEU A 495 -16.90 14.42 -27.15
CA LEU A 495 -17.28 13.26 -26.34
C LEU A 495 -16.32 12.12 -26.62
N ARG A 496 -15.74 11.52 -25.57
CA ARG A 496 -14.85 10.37 -25.66
C ARG A 496 -15.43 9.19 -24.93
N ILE A 497 -15.43 8.03 -25.58
CA ILE A 497 -15.83 6.77 -24.97
C ILE A 497 -14.66 5.78 -25.12
N LEU A 498 -14.16 5.30 -23.99
CA LEU A 498 -12.92 4.53 -23.89
C LEU A 498 -13.17 3.20 -23.18
N ASN A 499 -12.84 2.10 -23.85
CA ASN A 499 -12.72 0.81 -23.19
C ASN A 499 -11.28 0.58 -22.71
N LEU A 500 -11.09 0.48 -21.40
CA LEU A 500 -9.81 0.18 -20.76
C LEU A 500 -9.48 -1.31 -20.77
N GLY A 501 -10.49 -2.18 -20.94
CA GLY A 501 -10.33 -3.63 -20.96
C GLY A 501 -9.45 -4.15 -22.10
N PRO A 502 -8.87 -5.36 -22.00
CA PRO A 502 -7.91 -5.89 -22.97
C PRO A 502 -8.50 -6.20 -24.36
N SER A 503 -9.82 -6.36 -24.47
CA SER A 503 -10.54 -6.63 -25.73
C SER A 503 -11.27 -5.40 -26.25
N PHE A 504 -11.77 -5.45 -27.50
CA PHE A 504 -12.72 -4.46 -28.01
C PHE A 504 -14.10 -4.66 -27.40
N ALA A 505 -14.79 -3.57 -27.05
CA ALA A 505 -16.17 -3.62 -26.59
C ALA A 505 -17.11 -3.44 -27.78
N ARG A 506 -18.10 -4.33 -27.92
CA ARG A 506 -19.09 -4.26 -28.99
C ARG A 506 -20.29 -3.45 -28.52
N ILE A 507 -20.56 -2.31 -29.14
CA ILE A 507 -21.62 -1.39 -28.71
C ILE A 507 -22.43 -0.96 -29.94
N ASP A 508 -23.76 -0.97 -29.82
CA ASP A 508 -24.66 -0.50 -30.88
C ASP A 508 -24.56 1.02 -31.06
N ALA A 509 -24.51 1.49 -32.31
CA ALA A 509 -24.50 2.91 -32.67
C ALA A 509 -25.66 3.67 -32.00
N SER A 510 -26.84 3.05 -31.92
CA SER A 510 -28.05 3.68 -31.34
C SER A 510 -27.92 3.96 -29.85
N TYR A 511 -27.20 3.11 -29.10
CA TYR A 511 -26.94 3.39 -27.68
C TYR A 511 -25.93 4.51 -27.49
N ILE A 512 -24.89 4.57 -28.33
CA ILE A 512 -23.92 5.68 -28.32
C ILE A 512 -24.62 6.98 -28.67
N ALA A 513 -25.51 6.97 -29.66
CA ALA A 513 -26.28 8.13 -30.07
C ALA A 513 -27.26 8.59 -29.00
N LEU A 514 -28.02 7.66 -28.43
CA LEU A 514 -28.92 7.93 -27.32
C LEU A 514 -28.19 8.54 -26.13
N PHE A 515 -27.04 7.97 -25.77
CA PHE A 515 -26.20 8.48 -24.70
C PHE A 515 -25.66 9.88 -25.01
N THR A 516 -25.12 10.10 -26.21
CA THR A 516 -24.61 11.42 -26.65
C THR A 516 -25.70 12.48 -26.58
N ASN A 517 -26.91 12.15 -27.02
CA ASN A 517 -28.06 13.05 -27.01
C ASN A 517 -28.47 13.50 -25.59
N LEU A 518 -28.19 12.71 -24.55
CA LEU A 518 -28.43 13.12 -23.16
C LEU A 518 -27.61 14.36 -22.75
N PHE A 519 -26.44 14.55 -23.35
CA PHE A 519 -25.54 15.67 -23.06
C PHE A 519 -25.82 16.84 -23.98
N CYS A 520 -26.09 16.56 -25.25
CA CYS A 520 -26.09 17.57 -26.29
C CYS A 520 -27.48 18.16 -26.58
N GLY A 521 -28.56 17.55 -26.09
CA GLY A 521 -29.93 17.99 -26.37
C GLY A 521 -30.25 18.02 -27.87
N GLY A 522 -29.70 17.07 -28.64
CA GLY A 522 -29.85 17.00 -30.11
C GLY A 522 -28.90 17.91 -30.90
N ARG A 523 -28.01 18.67 -30.24
CA ARG A 523 -26.95 19.43 -30.92
C ARG A 523 -25.87 18.48 -31.45
N VAL A 524 -25.37 18.76 -32.66
CA VAL A 524 -24.24 18.05 -33.26
C VAL A 524 -22.93 18.51 -32.59
N ILE A 525 -22.17 17.59 -32.00
CA ILE A 525 -20.86 17.89 -31.41
C ILE A 525 -19.75 17.89 -32.47
N ARG A 526 -18.60 18.49 -32.16
CA ARG A 526 -17.49 18.55 -33.10
C ARG A 526 -16.85 17.17 -33.28
N THR A 527 -16.57 16.47 -32.18
CA THR A 527 -15.81 15.21 -32.22
C THR A 527 -16.42 14.17 -31.29
N LEU A 528 -16.70 12.98 -31.83
CA LEU A 528 -16.99 11.77 -31.08
C LEU A 528 -15.79 10.82 -31.22
N SER A 529 -15.05 10.57 -30.14
CA SER A 529 -13.88 9.68 -30.16
C SER A 529 -14.20 8.35 -29.49
N LEU A 530 -14.09 7.26 -30.24
CA LEU A 530 -14.37 5.90 -29.80
C LEU A 530 -13.08 5.09 -29.77
N ARG A 531 -12.59 4.78 -28.56
CA ARG A 531 -11.33 4.06 -28.37
C ARG A 531 -11.57 2.64 -27.89
N ARG A 532 -11.13 1.67 -28.69
CA ARG A 532 -11.29 0.22 -28.44
C ARG A 532 -12.76 -0.21 -28.34
N ILE A 533 -13.59 0.41 -29.18
CA ILE A 533 -15.01 0.13 -29.33
C ILE A 533 -15.24 -0.32 -30.77
N LEU A 534 -15.93 -1.45 -30.91
CA LEU A 534 -16.46 -1.94 -32.17
C LEU A 534 -17.93 -1.52 -32.26
N VAL A 535 -18.21 -0.53 -33.11
CA VAL A 535 -19.58 -0.07 -33.33
C VAL A 535 -20.33 -1.11 -34.16
N ILE A 536 -21.50 -1.51 -33.70
CA ILE A 536 -22.45 -2.37 -34.43
C ILE A 536 -23.60 -1.47 -34.92
N CYS A 537 -24.23 -1.83 -36.05
CA CYS A 537 -25.33 -1.10 -36.69
C CYS A 537 -24.88 0.18 -37.43
N ASP A 538 -25.84 1.03 -37.79
CA ASP A 538 -25.69 2.09 -38.78
C ASP A 538 -24.79 3.24 -38.30
N ALA A 539 -23.64 3.40 -38.97
CA ALA A 539 -22.70 4.48 -38.72
C ALA A 539 -23.26 5.87 -39.03
N GLU A 540 -24.27 5.96 -39.89
CA GLU A 540 -24.93 7.23 -40.23
C GLU A 540 -25.59 7.86 -38.99
N GLU A 541 -26.06 7.04 -38.04
CA GLU A 541 -26.62 7.53 -36.79
C GLU A 541 -25.58 8.33 -35.96
N LEU A 542 -24.33 7.86 -35.94
CA LEU A 542 -23.22 8.58 -35.28
C LEU A 542 -22.80 9.85 -36.02
N SER A 543 -22.96 9.86 -37.34
CA SER A 543 -22.68 11.05 -38.16
C SER A 543 -23.76 12.13 -37.99
N SER A 544 -24.98 11.75 -37.59
CA SER A 544 -26.06 12.69 -37.29
C SER A 544 -25.84 13.49 -36.01
N ILE A 545 -25.01 12.97 -35.08
CA ILE A 545 -24.75 13.56 -33.76
C ILE A 545 -23.35 14.18 -33.65
N ALA A 546 -22.42 13.90 -34.57
CA ALA A 546 -21.06 14.44 -34.54
C ALA A 546 -20.50 14.77 -35.94
N ASN A 547 -19.82 15.91 -36.08
CA ASN A 547 -19.16 16.30 -37.32
C ASN A 547 -17.99 15.39 -37.69
N THR A 548 -17.33 14.80 -36.70
CA THR A 548 -16.19 13.90 -36.88
C THR A 548 -16.29 12.74 -35.89
N VAL A 549 -16.31 11.52 -36.41
CA VAL A 549 -16.25 10.29 -35.60
C VAL A 549 -14.86 9.69 -35.74
N GLU A 550 -14.09 9.71 -34.66
CA GLU A 550 -12.73 9.16 -34.61
C GLU A 550 -12.77 7.76 -34.02
N TYR A 551 -12.36 6.76 -34.79
CA TYR A 551 -12.10 5.42 -34.29
C TYR A 551 -10.61 5.33 -33.93
N GLY A 552 -10.28 5.08 -32.66
CA GLY A 552 -8.89 4.94 -32.22
C GLY A 552 -8.15 3.85 -33.02
N VAL A 553 -6.82 3.97 -33.11
CA VAL A 553 -5.84 3.34 -34.06
C VAL A 553 -5.95 1.81 -34.33
N GLN A 554 -6.91 1.08 -33.75
CA GLN A 554 -7.18 -0.33 -34.08
C GLN A 554 -8.68 -0.70 -34.19
N GLY A 555 -9.61 0.26 -34.06
CA GLY A 555 -11.05 0.03 -34.27
C GLY A 555 -11.43 0.35 -35.71
N GLY A 556 -11.72 -0.66 -36.52
CA GLY A 556 -12.39 -0.50 -37.82
C GLY A 556 -13.75 -1.18 -37.77
N PHE A 557 -14.69 -0.74 -38.62
CA PHE A 557 -15.91 -1.48 -38.88
C PHE A 557 -15.54 -2.90 -39.35
N PRO A 558 -16.18 -3.96 -38.83
CA PRO A 558 -16.18 -5.21 -39.55
C PRO A 558 -17.02 -4.96 -40.81
N GLY A 559 -16.37 -4.96 -41.97
CA GLY A 559 -17.02 -4.75 -43.27
C GLY A 559 -18.11 -5.76 -43.58
#